data_AF-A0A259PL62-F1
#
_entry.id   AF-A0A259PL62-F1
#
_cell.length_a   1.000
_cell.length_b   1.000
_cell.length_c   1.000
_cell.angle_alpha   90.00
_cell.angle_beta   90.00
_cell.angle_gamma   90.00
#
_symmetry.space_group_name_H-M   'P 1'
#
loop_
_entity.id
_entity.type
_entity.pdbx_description
1 polymer ?
#
loop_
_entity_poly.entity_id
_entity_poly.type
_entity_poly.pdbx_seq_one_letter_code
_entity_poly.pdbx_strand_id
1 'polypeptide(L)'
;MNYTGGTKQALSFIEKYKNLGYIVDIYSDEWVNAQDPDEYYAITPEDLVRFDKEFGSEYRGHLLAVYLGNSNPELRQDLRKILKPFDDYCNIKPSGWRQISIPGLLFINLKTQEILCIGLGYKNRIYSFELSKYMHAHKNGLQITDAVNCSEDFYALDHHNVAKRALKTMEQLGGNYYEYDNLPGNADVIVSLSEDDNLYYFDDYDTDEGMTAEEVDELVADYARYSEWIDDCIDDLKAYFPKIEERWELNSGAY
;
A
#
# COMPACT_ATOMS: atom_id res chain seq x y z
N MET A 1 21.24 12.48 4.51
CA MET A 1 22.35 12.02 3.62
C MET A 1 22.13 12.61 2.23
N ASN A 2 23.18 13.06 1.54
CA ASN A 2 23.04 13.52 0.15
C ASN A 2 23.17 12.30 -0.78
N TYR A 3 22.16 12.02 -1.59
CA TYR A 3 22.27 10.98 -2.62
C TYR A 3 23.38 11.34 -3.61
N THR A 4 24.34 10.45 -3.78
CA THR A 4 25.45 10.63 -4.73
C THR A 4 25.23 9.75 -5.95
N GLY A 5 25.21 10.35 -7.13
CA GLY A 5 24.89 9.66 -8.39
C GLY A 5 23.51 10.04 -8.92
N GLY A 6 23.18 9.57 -10.13
CA GLY A 6 21.92 9.90 -10.81
C GLY A 6 21.92 11.23 -11.57
N THR A 7 20.81 11.53 -12.22
CA THR A 7 20.63 12.78 -12.98
C THR A 7 20.20 13.92 -12.06
N LYS A 8 20.49 15.17 -12.45
CA LYS A 8 20.01 16.35 -11.71
C LYS A 8 18.48 16.35 -11.54
N GLN A 9 17.76 15.84 -12.53
CA GLN A 9 16.30 15.73 -12.51
C GLN A 9 15.83 14.73 -11.45
N ALA A 10 16.47 13.56 -11.36
CA ALA A 10 16.13 12.55 -10.35
C ALA A 10 16.43 13.05 -8.92
N LEU A 11 17.57 13.71 -8.71
CA LEU A 11 17.91 14.30 -7.42
C LEU A 11 16.92 15.39 -7.02
N SER A 12 16.55 16.27 -7.96
CA SER A 12 15.55 17.33 -7.70
C SER A 12 14.16 16.76 -7.42
N PHE A 13 13.79 15.66 -8.08
CA PHE A 13 12.55 14.93 -7.81
C PHE A 13 12.54 14.38 -6.38
N ILE A 14 13.61 13.67 -5.98
CA ILE A 14 13.71 13.12 -4.63
C ILE A 14 13.65 14.24 -3.59
N GLU A 15 14.43 15.31 -3.75
CA GLU A 15 14.44 16.44 -2.83
C GLU A 15 13.06 17.11 -2.71
N LYS A 16 12.40 17.43 -3.84
CA LYS A 16 11.07 18.02 -3.86
C LYS A 16 10.06 17.18 -3.08
N TYR A 17 9.96 15.89 -3.41
CA TYR A 17 8.91 15.03 -2.85
C TYR A 17 9.25 14.46 -1.46
N LYS A 18 10.53 14.44 -1.06
CA LYS A 18 10.92 14.28 0.35
C LYS A 18 10.46 15.45 1.21
N ASN A 19 10.71 16.69 0.77
CA ASN A 19 10.26 17.89 1.49
C ASN A 19 8.74 17.98 1.62
N LEU A 20 8.01 17.40 0.65
CA LEU A 20 6.55 17.29 0.70
C LEU A 20 6.05 16.07 1.47
N GLY A 21 6.92 15.18 1.95
CA GLY A 21 6.58 13.97 2.72
C GLY A 21 6.09 12.78 1.89
N TYR A 22 6.08 12.87 0.56
CA TYR A 22 5.66 11.76 -0.31
C TYR A 22 6.77 10.73 -0.56
N ILE A 23 8.02 11.10 -0.29
CA ILE A 23 9.17 10.21 -0.35
C ILE A 23 9.81 10.16 1.03
N VAL A 24 10.03 8.95 1.52
CA VAL A 24 10.71 8.69 2.79
C VAL A 24 11.98 7.90 2.50
N ASP A 25 13.09 8.34 3.09
CA ASP A 25 14.31 7.55 3.17
C ASP A 25 14.30 6.77 4.48
N ILE A 26 13.94 5.49 4.36
CA ILE A 26 13.54 4.62 5.47
C ILE A 26 14.66 4.48 6.51
N TYR A 27 15.92 4.50 6.06
CA TYR A 27 17.09 4.31 6.91
C TYR A 27 17.89 5.60 7.12
N SER A 28 17.27 6.76 6.89
CA SER A 28 17.89 8.05 7.17
C SER A 28 17.72 8.45 8.63
N ASP A 29 18.76 9.08 9.21
CA ASP A 29 18.66 9.65 10.55
C ASP A 29 17.55 10.72 10.63
N GLU A 30 17.34 11.46 9.54
CA GLU A 30 16.28 12.47 9.44
C GLU A 30 14.90 11.87 9.66
N TRP A 31 14.58 10.76 8.98
CA TRP A 31 13.30 10.09 9.13
C TRP A 31 13.18 9.42 10.49
N VAL A 32 14.16 8.58 10.85
CA VAL A 32 14.13 7.76 12.06
C VAL A 32 14.05 8.61 13.34
N ASN A 33 14.71 9.77 13.40
CA ASN A 33 14.62 10.66 14.56
C ASN A 33 13.34 11.52 14.58
N ALA A 34 12.58 11.57 13.48
CA ALA A 34 11.33 12.32 13.39
C ALA A 34 10.09 11.47 13.69
N GLN A 35 10.23 10.15 13.76
CA GLN A 35 9.15 9.24 14.14
C GLN A 35 8.79 9.37 15.63
N ASP A 36 7.55 9.08 15.97
CA ASP A 36 7.13 8.95 17.36
C ASP A 36 7.77 7.68 17.96
N PRO A 37 8.55 7.78 19.05
CA PRO A 37 9.16 6.62 19.68
C PRO A 37 8.14 5.61 20.24
N ASP A 38 6.88 5.99 20.43
CA ASP A 38 5.82 5.10 20.89
C ASP A 38 5.17 4.29 19.73
N GLU A 39 5.50 4.57 18.47
CA GLU A 39 5.04 3.79 17.31
C GLU A 39 5.84 2.48 17.17
N TYR A 40 5.22 1.37 17.55
CA TYR A 40 5.84 0.03 17.66
C TYR A 40 6.43 -0.55 16.35
N TYR A 41 6.12 0.03 15.19
CA TYR A 41 6.43 -0.55 13.88
C TYR A 41 7.53 0.20 13.11
N ALA A 42 7.98 1.35 13.61
CA ALA A 42 8.99 2.17 13.00
C ALA A 42 10.43 1.71 13.35
N ILE A 43 11.38 2.04 12.48
CA ILE A 43 12.82 1.88 12.76
C ILE A 43 13.21 2.90 13.82
N THR A 44 13.94 2.48 14.84
CA THR A 44 14.43 3.35 15.92
C THR A 44 15.89 3.80 15.70
N PRO A 45 16.35 4.89 16.34
CA PRO A 45 17.77 5.26 16.33
C PRO A 45 18.69 4.15 16.84
N GLU A 46 18.25 3.39 17.85
CA GLU A 46 18.95 2.23 18.39
C GLU A 46 19.11 1.11 17.37
N ASP A 47 18.09 0.89 16.52
CA ASP A 47 18.19 -0.07 15.42
C ASP A 47 19.25 0.34 14.41
N LEU A 48 19.35 1.63 14.06
CA LEU A 48 20.39 2.12 13.16
C LEU A 48 21.80 1.89 13.73
N VAL A 49 21.99 2.16 15.04
CA VAL A 49 23.27 1.88 15.72
C VAL A 49 23.60 0.38 15.70
N ARG A 50 22.59 -0.48 15.92
CA ARG A 50 22.76 -1.93 15.84
C ARG A 50 23.13 -2.36 14.42
N PHE A 51 22.43 -1.87 13.41
CA PHE A 51 22.67 -2.22 12.00
C PHE A 51 24.04 -1.72 11.52
N ASP A 52 24.48 -0.53 11.91
CA ASP A 52 25.81 -0.02 11.59
C ASP A 52 26.91 -0.94 12.12
N LYS A 53 26.72 -1.51 13.32
CA LYS A 53 27.67 -2.43 13.95
C LYS A 53 27.65 -3.83 13.30
N GLU A 54 26.47 -4.32 12.93
CA GLU A 54 26.30 -5.69 12.42
C GLU A 54 26.55 -5.81 10.91
N PHE A 55 26.11 -4.82 10.14
CA PHE A 55 26.05 -4.86 8.67
C PHE A 55 26.85 -3.75 7.98
N GLY A 56 27.41 -2.80 8.75
CA GLY A 56 28.03 -1.59 8.21
C GLY A 56 26.97 -0.59 7.74
N SER A 57 27.39 0.49 7.08
CA SER A 57 26.52 1.62 6.73
C SER A 57 25.93 1.56 5.32
N GLU A 58 26.11 0.47 4.58
CA GLU A 58 25.69 0.37 3.17
C GLU A 58 24.15 0.43 2.99
N TYR A 59 23.39 0.05 4.02
CA TYR A 59 21.93 0.12 4.01
C TYR A 59 21.39 1.55 4.15
N ARG A 60 22.22 2.53 4.52
CA ARG A 60 21.74 3.91 4.68
C ARG A 60 21.52 4.54 3.31
N GLY A 61 20.33 5.13 3.10
CA GLY A 61 19.97 5.80 1.86
C GLY A 61 19.69 4.88 0.66
N HIS A 62 19.59 3.55 0.87
CA HIS A 62 19.35 2.61 -0.22
C HIS A 62 17.87 2.45 -0.59
N LEU A 63 16.96 2.59 0.37
CA LEU A 63 15.53 2.27 0.20
C LEU A 63 14.67 3.52 0.39
N LEU A 64 13.98 3.90 -0.69
CA LEU A 64 13.02 4.99 -0.67
C LEU A 64 11.60 4.43 -0.72
N ALA A 65 10.75 4.82 0.22
CA ALA A 65 9.31 4.59 0.14
C ALA A 65 8.66 5.79 -0.57
N VAL A 66 7.78 5.55 -1.53
CA VAL A 66 7.08 6.58 -2.31
C VAL A 66 5.58 6.33 -2.25
N TYR A 67 4.83 7.33 -1.80
CA TYR A 67 3.37 7.32 -1.84
C TYR A 67 2.86 7.93 -3.16
N LEU A 68 2.11 7.14 -3.93
CA LEU A 68 1.52 7.51 -5.24
C LEU A 68 0.00 7.73 -5.19
N GLY A 69 -0.57 7.89 -4.00
CA GLY A 69 -2.00 8.08 -3.80
C GLY A 69 -2.59 9.29 -4.55
N ASN A 70 -3.90 9.46 -4.40
CA ASN A 70 -4.63 10.44 -5.21
C ASN A 70 -4.40 11.88 -4.79
N SER A 71 -3.89 12.13 -3.58
CA SER A 71 -3.59 13.47 -3.06
C SER A 71 -2.54 14.26 -3.87
N ASN A 72 -1.68 13.61 -4.68
CA ASN A 72 -0.67 14.31 -5.49
C ASN A 72 -0.50 13.77 -6.93
N PRO A 73 -1.35 14.20 -7.88
CA PRO A 73 -1.22 13.82 -9.28
C PRO A 73 0.06 14.37 -9.96
N GLU A 74 0.63 15.47 -9.46
CA GLU A 74 1.86 16.05 -10.00
C GLU A 74 3.05 15.12 -9.78
N LEU A 75 3.14 14.48 -8.61
CA LEU A 75 4.16 13.47 -8.31
C LEU A 75 4.17 12.35 -9.35
N ARG A 76 2.99 11.80 -9.66
CA ARG A 76 2.85 10.74 -10.66
C ARG A 76 3.33 11.22 -12.04
N GLN A 77 2.97 12.44 -12.45
CA GLN A 77 3.41 13.00 -13.72
C GLN A 77 4.93 13.22 -13.77
N ASP A 78 5.51 13.74 -12.71
CA ASP A 78 6.95 13.98 -12.65
C ASP A 78 7.74 12.66 -12.62
N LEU A 79 7.26 11.65 -11.90
CA LEU A 79 7.86 10.32 -11.89
C LEU A 79 7.89 9.71 -13.30
N ARG A 80 6.78 9.82 -14.04
CA ARG A 80 6.70 9.37 -15.44
C ARG A 80 7.69 10.08 -16.36
N LYS A 81 7.96 11.37 -16.15
CA LYS A 81 8.94 12.12 -16.95
C LYS A 81 10.37 11.65 -16.72
N ILE A 82 10.71 11.25 -15.49
CA ILE A 82 12.10 10.88 -15.13
C ILE A 82 12.36 9.37 -15.27
N LEU A 83 11.33 8.54 -15.25
CA LEU A 83 11.45 7.08 -15.23
C LEU A 83 10.62 6.44 -16.35
N LYS A 84 11.27 6.23 -17.51
CA LYS A 84 10.61 5.70 -18.70
C LYS A 84 9.91 4.35 -18.49
N PRO A 85 10.47 3.35 -17.78
CA PRO A 85 9.77 2.09 -17.53
C PRO A 85 8.43 2.28 -16.80
N PHE A 86 8.35 3.25 -15.88
CA PHE A 86 7.11 3.56 -15.17
C PHE A 86 6.10 4.27 -16.07
N ASP A 87 6.55 5.20 -16.91
CA ASP A 87 5.69 5.79 -17.93
C ASP A 87 5.17 4.75 -18.94
N ASP A 88 6.03 3.81 -19.38
CA ASP A 88 5.60 2.70 -20.23
C ASP A 88 4.48 1.91 -19.55
N TYR A 89 4.68 1.53 -18.27
CA TYR A 89 3.68 0.82 -17.47
C TYR A 89 2.34 1.55 -17.40
N CYS A 90 2.34 2.84 -17.06
CA CYS A 90 1.13 3.66 -16.97
C CYS A 90 0.39 3.81 -18.31
N ASN A 91 1.05 3.56 -19.44
CA ASN A 91 0.48 3.66 -20.78
C ASN A 91 0.14 2.30 -21.40
N ILE A 92 0.33 1.19 -20.68
CA ILE A 92 -0.09 -0.12 -21.19
C ILE A 92 -1.62 -0.07 -21.37
N LYS A 93 -2.07 -0.39 -22.59
CA LYS A 93 -3.50 -0.45 -22.87
C LYS A 93 -4.07 -1.73 -22.26
N PRO A 94 -5.09 -1.63 -21.39
CA PRO A 94 -5.74 -2.82 -20.87
C PRO A 94 -6.34 -3.65 -22.02
N SER A 95 -6.10 -4.96 -21.99
CA SER A 95 -6.80 -5.90 -22.86
C SER A 95 -8.05 -6.42 -22.14
N GLY A 96 -9.23 -5.90 -22.54
CA GLY A 96 -10.52 -6.27 -21.95
C GLY A 96 -11.09 -5.23 -20.98
N TRP A 97 -11.98 -5.67 -20.07
CA TRP A 97 -12.73 -4.82 -19.13
C TRP A 97 -11.92 -4.39 -17.89
N ARG A 98 -10.72 -4.95 -17.68
CA ARG A 98 -9.88 -4.64 -16.51
C ARG A 98 -8.93 -3.51 -16.84
N GLN A 99 -9.05 -2.35 -16.17
CA GLN A 99 -8.02 -1.32 -16.21
C GLN A 99 -6.74 -1.80 -15.54
N ILE A 100 -5.60 -1.25 -15.95
CA ILE A 100 -4.35 -1.43 -15.22
C ILE A 100 -4.39 -0.52 -14.00
N SER A 101 -4.40 -1.14 -12.82
CA SER A 101 -4.30 -0.43 -11.55
C SER A 101 -2.92 0.20 -11.44
N ILE A 102 -2.87 1.51 -11.22
CA ILE A 102 -1.62 2.21 -10.92
C ILE A 102 -1.26 1.89 -9.46
N PRO A 103 0.00 1.50 -9.15
CA PRO A 103 0.42 1.24 -7.77
C PRO A 103 0.20 2.46 -6.89
N GLY A 104 -0.33 2.23 -5.69
CA GLY A 104 -0.50 3.27 -4.67
C GLY A 104 0.79 3.50 -3.88
N LEU A 105 1.64 2.48 -3.78
CA LEU A 105 2.90 2.52 -3.03
C LEU A 105 4.04 2.01 -3.92
N LEU A 106 5.21 2.64 -3.82
CA LEU A 106 6.45 2.11 -4.38
C LEU A 106 7.53 2.00 -3.31
N PHE A 107 8.38 0.99 -3.43
CA PHE A 107 9.73 1.03 -2.86
C PHE A 107 10.76 1.09 -3.98
N ILE A 108 11.68 2.04 -3.90
CA ILE A 108 12.82 2.17 -4.83
C ILE A 108 14.06 1.73 -4.08
N ASN A 109 14.64 0.60 -4.48
CA ASN A 109 15.93 0.15 -3.96
C ASN A 109 17.04 0.66 -4.89
N LEU A 110 17.76 1.70 -4.46
CA LEU A 110 18.85 2.32 -5.20
C LEU A 110 20.09 1.42 -5.34
N LYS A 111 20.26 0.43 -4.46
CA LYS A 111 21.35 -0.55 -4.55
C LYS A 111 21.12 -1.53 -5.71
N THR A 112 19.91 -2.06 -5.83
CA THR A 112 19.54 -2.99 -6.90
C THR A 112 19.07 -2.29 -8.17
N GLN A 113 18.80 -0.97 -8.10
CA GLN A 113 18.21 -0.16 -9.16
C GLN A 113 16.82 -0.66 -9.58
N GLU A 114 16.10 -1.24 -8.64
CA GLU A 114 14.81 -1.87 -8.88
C GLU A 114 13.69 -1.15 -8.12
N ILE A 115 12.46 -1.27 -8.63
CA ILE A 115 11.29 -0.62 -8.07
C ILE A 115 10.23 -1.68 -7.81
N LEU A 116 9.89 -1.87 -6.54
CA LEU A 116 8.76 -2.69 -6.13
C LEU A 116 7.50 -1.84 -6.18
N CYS A 117 6.58 -2.20 -7.07
CA CYS A 117 5.26 -1.59 -7.19
C CYS A 117 4.26 -2.38 -6.34
N ILE A 118 3.42 -1.70 -5.56
CA ILE A 118 2.41 -2.31 -4.69
C ILE A 118 1.09 -1.56 -4.82
N GLY A 119 -0.03 -2.30 -4.84
CA GLY A 119 -1.36 -1.73 -4.77
C GLY A 119 -2.46 -2.77 -4.58
N LEU A 120 -3.70 -2.30 -4.45
CA LEU A 120 -4.89 -3.14 -4.44
C LEU A 120 -5.58 -3.08 -5.81
N GLY A 121 -5.91 -4.26 -6.34
CA GLY A 121 -6.58 -4.45 -7.62
C GLY A 121 -8.03 -4.88 -7.43
N TYR A 122 -8.55 -5.61 -8.42
CA TYR A 122 -9.92 -6.15 -8.42
C TYR A 122 -10.25 -6.89 -7.12
N LYS A 123 -11.41 -6.58 -6.52
CA LYS A 123 -11.89 -7.10 -5.23
C LYS A 123 -10.88 -6.91 -4.10
N ASN A 124 -10.21 -5.76 -4.10
CA ASN A 124 -9.14 -5.41 -3.16
C ASN A 124 -8.01 -6.44 -3.04
N ARG A 125 -7.80 -7.30 -4.05
CA ARG A 125 -6.66 -8.22 -4.04
C ARG A 125 -5.37 -7.46 -4.23
N ILE A 126 -4.40 -7.71 -3.34
CA ILE A 126 -3.06 -7.16 -3.49
C ILE A 126 -2.45 -7.61 -4.82
N TYR A 127 -1.74 -6.68 -5.46
CA TYR A 127 -0.74 -7.00 -6.46
C TYR A 127 0.58 -6.35 -6.07
N SER A 128 1.66 -7.05 -6.39
CA SER A 128 3.00 -6.52 -6.23
C SER A 128 3.93 -7.09 -7.29
N PHE A 129 4.85 -6.28 -7.78
CA PHE A 129 5.84 -6.73 -8.75
C PHE A 129 7.05 -5.81 -8.79
N GLU A 130 8.20 -6.35 -9.18
CA GLU A 130 9.32 -5.52 -9.60
C GLU A 130 9.07 -4.96 -11.01
N LEU A 131 9.23 -3.65 -11.17
CA LEU A 131 8.89 -2.95 -12.39
C LEU A 131 9.68 -3.48 -13.59
N SER A 132 10.99 -3.74 -13.46
CA SER A 132 11.79 -4.22 -14.57
C SER A 132 11.34 -5.62 -15.02
N LYS A 133 11.05 -6.52 -14.07
CA LYS A 133 10.54 -7.88 -14.34
C LYS A 133 9.18 -7.85 -15.02
N TYR A 134 8.27 -7.03 -14.51
CA TYR A 134 6.95 -6.85 -15.13
C TYR A 134 7.07 -6.36 -16.57
N MET A 135 7.87 -5.32 -16.79
CA MET A 135 8.06 -4.74 -18.12
C MET A 135 8.74 -5.73 -19.08
N HIS A 136 9.67 -6.55 -18.57
CA HIS A 136 10.28 -7.63 -19.35
C HIS A 136 9.24 -8.69 -19.73
N ALA A 137 8.44 -9.18 -18.78
CA ALA A 137 7.39 -10.16 -19.04
C ALA A 137 6.37 -9.63 -20.06
N HIS A 138 5.90 -8.40 -19.86
CA HIS A 138 4.94 -7.75 -20.75
C HIS A 138 5.46 -7.60 -22.18
N LYS A 139 6.70 -7.10 -22.36
CA LYS A 139 7.32 -6.92 -23.70
C LYS A 139 7.51 -8.23 -24.45
N ASN A 140 7.71 -9.33 -23.73
CA ASN A 140 7.95 -10.65 -24.31
C ASN A 140 6.68 -11.53 -24.37
N GLY A 141 5.51 -10.99 -24.00
CA GLY A 141 4.25 -11.75 -23.98
C GLY A 141 4.27 -12.94 -23.01
N LEU A 142 5.10 -12.88 -21.97
CA LEU A 142 5.18 -13.92 -20.94
C LEU A 142 3.97 -13.79 -20.01
N GLN A 143 3.52 -14.92 -19.47
CA GLN A 143 2.50 -14.89 -18.43
C GLN A 143 3.07 -14.16 -17.21
N ILE A 144 2.30 -13.19 -16.70
CA ILE A 144 2.57 -12.50 -15.45
C ILE A 144 2.17 -13.46 -14.33
N THR A 145 3.08 -14.36 -13.99
CA THR A 145 2.99 -15.32 -12.88
C THR A 145 3.90 -14.87 -11.73
N ASP A 146 4.21 -15.77 -10.80
CA ASP A 146 5.21 -15.58 -9.74
C ASP A 146 6.59 -15.08 -10.25
N ALA A 147 6.86 -15.19 -11.55
CA ALA A 147 8.06 -14.66 -12.19
C ALA A 147 8.24 -13.13 -12.05
N VAL A 148 7.19 -12.37 -11.73
CA VAL A 148 7.29 -10.92 -11.45
C VAL A 148 7.36 -10.60 -9.95
N ASN A 149 7.29 -11.61 -9.08
CA ASN A 149 7.38 -11.41 -7.64
C ASN A 149 8.74 -10.80 -7.26
N CYS A 150 8.71 -10.10 -6.12
CA CYS A 150 9.89 -9.48 -5.55
C CYS A 150 10.95 -10.55 -5.24
N SER A 151 12.18 -10.34 -5.73
CA SER A 151 13.33 -11.19 -5.47
C SER A 151 13.92 -10.94 -4.09
N GLU A 152 14.63 -11.93 -3.57
CA GLU A 152 15.46 -11.73 -2.37
C GLU A 152 16.55 -10.67 -2.58
N ASP A 153 17.02 -10.48 -3.82
CA ASP A 153 17.97 -9.42 -4.15
C ASP A 153 17.37 -8.03 -3.86
N PHE A 154 16.08 -7.80 -4.12
CA PHE A 154 15.43 -6.53 -3.79
C PHE A 154 15.46 -6.24 -2.28
N TYR A 155 15.37 -7.28 -1.45
CA TYR A 155 15.42 -7.13 0.01
C TYR A 155 16.85 -7.05 0.54
N ALA A 156 17.87 -7.09 -0.33
CA ALA A 156 19.24 -6.89 0.09
C ALA A 156 19.38 -5.50 0.73
N LEU A 157 19.84 -5.49 1.98
CA LEU A 157 20.01 -4.33 2.87
C LEU A 157 18.72 -3.81 3.55
N ASP A 158 17.55 -4.41 3.29
CA ASP A 158 16.31 -4.11 4.04
C ASP A 158 16.31 -4.85 5.40
N HIS A 159 17.24 -4.49 6.28
CA HIS A 159 17.49 -5.20 7.55
C HIS A 159 16.31 -5.22 8.52
N HIS A 160 15.39 -4.26 8.41
CA HIS A 160 14.16 -4.21 9.20
C HIS A 160 12.96 -4.90 8.49
N ASN A 161 13.16 -5.43 7.28
CA ASN A 161 12.13 -6.06 6.45
C ASN A 161 10.94 -5.12 6.15
N VAL A 162 11.19 -3.83 5.96
CA VAL A 162 10.15 -2.82 5.74
C VAL A 162 9.29 -3.16 4.53
N ALA A 163 9.91 -3.54 3.40
CA ALA A 163 9.16 -3.86 2.19
C ALA A 163 8.30 -5.13 2.37
N LYS A 164 8.83 -6.16 3.05
CA LYS A 164 8.07 -7.39 3.35
C LYS A 164 6.90 -7.13 4.31
N ARG A 165 7.09 -6.27 5.32
CA ARG A 165 6.02 -5.87 6.25
C ARG A 165 4.93 -5.10 5.51
N ALA A 166 5.29 -4.08 4.73
CA ALA A 166 4.34 -3.31 3.95
C ALA A 166 3.53 -4.18 2.97
N LEU A 167 4.14 -5.17 2.32
CA LEU A 167 3.42 -6.13 1.48
C LEU A 167 2.39 -6.95 2.28
N LYS A 168 2.79 -7.47 3.44
CA LYS A 168 1.89 -8.23 4.31
C LYS A 168 0.74 -7.35 4.83
N THR A 169 1.04 -6.13 5.27
CA THR A 169 0.02 -5.18 5.73
C THR A 169 -0.94 -4.81 4.59
N MET A 170 -0.45 -4.62 3.36
CA MET A 170 -1.31 -4.40 2.19
C MET A 170 -2.18 -5.61 1.85
N GLU A 171 -1.68 -6.84 2.03
CA GLU A 171 -2.47 -8.06 1.84
C GLU A 171 -3.60 -8.15 2.87
N GLN A 172 -3.30 -7.86 4.14
CA GLN A 172 -4.28 -7.79 5.22
C GLN A 172 -5.32 -6.69 4.98
N LEU A 173 -4.87 -5.49 4.63
CA LEU A 173 -5.74 -4.36 4.28
C LEU A 173 -6.70 -4.72 3.14
N GLY A 174 -6.20 -5.37 2.09
CA GLY A 174 -7.01 -5.82 0.97
C GLY A 174 -8.07 -6.85 1.37
N GLY A 175 -7.69 -7.80 2.25
CA GLY A 175 -8.62 -8.75 2.86
C GLY A 175 -9.70 -8.06 3.69
N ASN A 176 -9.31 -7.13 4.57
CA ASN A 176 -10.25 -6.40 5.43
C ASN A 176 -11.23 -5.55 4.61
N TYR A 177 -10.76 -4.87 3.56
CA TYR A 177 -11.66 -4.16 2.64
C TYR A 177 -12.61 -5.09 1.91
N TYR A 178 -12.13 -6.24 1.44
CA TYR A 178 -12.98 -7.21 0.77
C TYR A 178 -14.08 -7.72 1.70
N GLU A 179 -13.74 -8.11 2.93
CA GLU A 179 -14.75 -8.60 3.88
C GLU A 179 -15.72 -7.48 4.29
N TYR A 180 -15.22 -6.27 4.59
CA TYR A 180 -16.05 -5.10 4.90
C TYR A 180 -17.05 -4.78 3.78
N ASP A 181 -16.60 -4.74 2.53
CA ASP A 181 -17.44 -4.39 1.38
C ASP A 181 -18.42 -5.51 0.99
N ASN A 182 -18.22 -6.75 1.48
CA ASN A 182 -19.16 -7.87 1.29
C ASN A 182 -20.12 -8.07 2.46
N LEU A 183 -20.00 -7.30 3.55
CA LEU A 183 -21.01 -7.32 4.60
C LEU A 183 -22.36 -6.83 4.04
N PRO A 184 -23.47 -7.48 4.40
CA PRO A 184 -24.79 -7.06 3.94
C PRO A 184 -25.19 -5.71 4.55
N GLY A 185 -25.78 -4.84 3.73
CA GLY A 185 -26.23 -3.51 4.15
C GLY A 185 -25.12 -2.46 4.12
N ASN A 186 -25.14 -1.54 5.09
CA ASN A 186 -24.11 -0.54 5.31
C ASN A 186 -23.77 -0.45 6.82
N ALA A 187 -22.67 0.21 7.18
CA ALA A 187 -22.22 0.32 8.57
C ALA A 187 -23.21 1.06 9.49
N ASP A 188 -24.18 1.77 8.92
CA ASP A 188 -25.28 2.43 9.62
C ASP A 188 -26.55 1.54 9.60
N VAL A 189 -26.39 0.20 9.60
CA VAL A 189 -27.43 -0.85 9.52
C VAL A 189 -28.79 -0.35 9.98
N ILE A 190 -29.62 0.11 9.03
CA ILE A 190 -31.01 0.49 9.32
C ILE A 190 -31.84 -0.76 9.11
N VAL A 191 -32.19 -1.40 10.23
CA VAL A 191 -33.06 -2.56 10.25
C VAL A 191 -34.35 -2.27 10.98
N SER A 192 -35.47 -2.73 10.43
CA SER A 192 -36.79 -2.65 11.04
C SER A 192 -37.21 -4.01 11.58
N LEU A 193 -37.73 -4.02 12.82
CA LEU A 193 -38.32 -5.21 13.43
C LEU A 193 -39.72 -5.46 12.86
N SER A 194 -39.94 -6.65 12.31
CA SER A 194 -41.25 -7.14 11.91
C SER A 194 -42.02 -7.70 13.10
N GLU A 195 -43.24 -7.20 13.33
CA GLU A 195 -44.13 -7.69 14.39
C GLU A 195 -44.72 -9.08 14.08
N ASP A 196 -44.65 -9.54 12.82
CA ASP A 196 -45.27 -10.78 12.36
C ASP A 196 -44.41 -12.02 12.69
N ASP A 197 -43.08 -11.88 12.69
CA ASP A 197 -42.12 -12.96 12.91
C ASP A 197 -40.99 -12.65 13.90
N ASN A 198 -40.94 -11.43 14.46
CA ASN A 198 -39.88 -10.93 15.35
C ASN A 198 -38.48 -10.96 14.71
N LEU A 199 -38.40 -10.83 13.38
CA LEU A 199 -37.13 -10.70 12.67
C LEU A 199 -36.88 -9.26 12.21
N TYR A 200 -35.61 -8.93 12.06
CA TYR A 200 -35.11 -7.66 11.55
C TYR A 200 -34.88 -7.75 10.05
N TYR A 201 -35.36 -6.76 9.31
CA TYR A 201 -35.21 -6.67 7.86
C TYR A 201 -34.46 -5.39 7.53
N PHE A 202 -33.58 -5.44 6.55
CA PHE A 202 -32.92 -4.25 6.02
C PHE A 202 -33.94 -3.36 5.30
N ASP A 203 -34.01 -2.08 5.68
CA ASP A 203 -34.99 -1.15 5.11
C ASP A 203 -34.78 -0.89 3.59
N ASP A 204 -33.52 -1.02 3.13
CA ASP A 204 -33.10 -0.73 1.76
C ASP A 204 -32.79 -1.99 0.92
N TYR A 205 -32.93 -3.18 1.48
CA TYR A 205 -32.67 -4.45 0.78
C TYR A 205 -33.92 -5.32 0.76
N ASP A 206 -34.33 -5.72 -0.44
CA ASP A 206 -35.46 -6.62 -0.69
C ASP A 206 -35.00 -8.07 -0.41
N THR A 207 -34.68 -8.36 0.86
CA THR A 207 -34.31 -9.70 1.33
C THR A 207 -35.49 -10.31 2.07
N ASP A 208 -36.02 -11.42 1.55
CA ASP A 208 -37.05 -12.22 2.23
C ASP A 208 -36.50 -12.93 3.50
N GLU A 209 -35.18 -12.93 3.70
CA GLU A 209 -34.50 -13.50 4.86
C GLU A 209 -34.32 -12.43 5.95
N GLY A 210 -35.13 -12.53 7.00
CA GLY A 210 -35.00 -11.70 8.20
C GLY A 210 -33.90 -12.22 9.12
N MET A 211 -33.30 -11.31 9.90
CA MET A 211 -32.24 -11.58 10.86
C MET A 211 -32.78 -11.57 12.30
N THR A 212 -32.22 -12.38 13.16
CA THR A 212 -32.43 -12.30 14.61
C THR A 212 -31.71 -11.08 15.20
N ALA A 213 -32.08 -10.68 16.42
CA ALA A 213 -31.37 -9.62 17.15
C ALA A 213 -29.88 -9.95 17.33
N GLU A 214 -29.55 -11.22 17.60
CA GLU A 214 -28.17 -11.68 17.77
C GLU A 214 -27.37 -11.54 16.47
N GLU A 215 -27.95 -11.88 15.31
CA GLU A 215 -27.31 -11.72 14.01
C GLU A 215 -27.09 -10.25 13.64
N VAL A 216 -28.01 -9.35 14.04
CA VAL A 216 -27.82 -7.90 13.86
C VAL A 216 -26.66 -7.39 14.72
N ASP A 217 -26.59 -7.80 16.00
CA ASP A 217 -25.50 -7.42 16.90
C ASP A 217 -24.14 -7.94 16.39
N GLU A 218 -24.10 -9.18 15.86
CA GLU A 218 -22.90 -9.75 15.23
C GLU A 218 -22.47 -8.96 13.99
N LEU A 219 -23.41 -8.58 13.11
CA LEU A 219 -23.12 -7.79 11.92
C LEU A 219 -22.54 -6.41 12.26
N VAL A 220 -23.12 -5.71 13.25
CA VAL A 220 -22.59 -4.42 13.74
C VAL A 220 -21.18 -4.59 14.31
N ALA A 221 -20.95 -5.66 15.08
CA ALA A 221 -19.64 -5.98 15.62
C ALA A 221 -18.61 -6.30 14.52
N ASP A 222 -19.02 -6.95 13.43
CA ASP A 222 -18.16 -7.24 12.28
C ASP A 222 -17.80 -5.96 11.51
N TYR A 223 -18.75 -5.05 11.25
CA TYR A 223 -18.45 -3.72 10.67
C TYR A 223 -17.43 -2.95 11.51
N ALA A 224 -17.64 -2.88 12.82
CA ALA A 224 -16.72 -2.20 13.74
C ALA A 224 -15.32 -2.84 13.72
N ARG A 225 -15.25 -4.18 13.74
CA ARG A 225 -14.00 -4.93 13.74
C ARG A 225 -13.19 -4.74 12.46
N TYR A 226 -13.83 -4.85 11.30
CA TYR A 226 -13.12 -4.62 10.04
C TYR A 226 -12.71 -3.15 9.88
N SER A 227 -13.53 -2.20 10.35
CA SER A 227 -13.15 -0.78 10.39
C SER A 227 -11.88 -0.57 11.22
N GLU A 228 -11.82 -1.13 12.43
CA GLU A 228 -10.63 -1.08 13.30
C GLU A 228 -9.41 -1.71 12.62
N TRP A 229 -9.55 -2.91 12.05
CA TRP A 229 -8.43 -3.57 11.36
C TRP A 229 -7.96 -2.85 10.09
N ILE A 230 -8.85 -2.14 9.39
CA ILE A 230 -8.47 -1.26 8.29
C ILE A 230 -7.63 -0.10 8.82
N ASP A 231 -8.09 0.54 9.89
CA ASP A 231 -7.40 1.68 10.50
C ASP A 231 -6.00 1.27 11.02
N ASP A 232 -5.90 0.12 11.70
CA ASP A 232 -4.62 -0.46 12.14
C ASP A 232 -3.64 -0.67 10.98
N CYS A 233 -4.12 -1.26 9.87
CA CYS A 233 -3.29 -1.48 8.68
C CYS A 233 -2.83 -0.16 8.04
N ILE A 234 -3.69 0.86 8.07
CA ILE A 234 -3.35 2.18 7.52
C ILE A 234 -2.30 2.87 8.39
N ASP A 235 -2.43 2.78 9.71
CA ASP A 235 -1.47 3.36 10.65
C ASP A 235 -0.11 2.65 10.57
N ASP A 236 -0.09 1.32 10.44
CA ASP A 236 1.14 0.56 10.13
C ASP A 236 1.83 1.04 8.84
N LEU A 237 1.05 1.34 7.79
CA LEU A 237 1.59 1.83 6.53
C LEU A 237 2.09 3.28 6.62
N LYS A 238 1.48 4.12 7.47
CA LYS A 238 1.91 5.53 7.66
C LYS A 238 3.31 5.66 8.22
N ALA A 239 3.81 4.66 8.94
CA ALA A 239 5.22 4.58 9.39
C ALA A 239 6.23 4.63 8.23
N TYR A 240 5.79 4.35 7.01
CA TYR A 240 6.62 4.42 5.79
C TYR A 240 6.05 5.36 4.73
N PHE A 241 4.74 5.63 4.78
CA PHE A 241 3.99 6.43 3.81
C PHE A 241 3.11 7.48 4.54
N PRO A 242 3.71 8.51 5.17
CA PRO A 242 2.99 9.46 6.04
C PRO A 242 1.96 10.34 5.32
N LYS A 243 1.89 10.25 3.98
CA LYS A 243 0.94 10.97 3.13
C LYS A 243 -0.30 10.18 2.77
N ILE A 244 -0.51 9.02 3.39
CA ILE A 244 -1.82 8.39 3.45
C ILE A 244 -2.69 9.26 4.37
N GLU A 245 -3.60 10.04 3.78
CA GLU A 245 -4.45 10.99 4.50
C GLU A 245 -5.80 10.36 4.88
N GLU A 246 -6.38 9.59 3.96
CA GLU A 246 -7.65 8.89 4.19
C GLU A 246 -7.49 7.40 3.95
N ARG A 247 -8.12 6.57 4.81
CA ARG A 247 -8.03 5.11 4.69
C ARG A 247 -8.43 4.63 3.29
N TRP A 248 -9.47 5.22 2.72
CA TRP A 248 -10.06 4.85 1.43
C TRP A 248 -9.16 5.09 0.22
N GLU A 249 -8.09 5.89 0.33
CA GLU A 249 -7.21 6.22 -0.81
C GLU A 249 -6.53 4.98 -1.43
N LEU A 250 -6.38 3.91 -0.64
CA LEU A 250 -5.80 2.64 -1.08
C LEU A 250 -6.83 1.59 -1.49
N ASN A 251 -8.12 1.78 -1.17
CA ASN A 251 -9.19 0.88 -1.62
C ASN A 251 -9.34 0.98 -3.14
N SER A 252 -9.43 -0.15 -3.83
CA SER A 252 -9.51 -0.16 -5.29
C SER A 252 -10.88 0.24 -5.84
N GLY A 253 -11.94 0.11 -5.04
CA GLY A 253 -13.33 0.34 -5.43
C GLY A 253 -13.81 -0.51 -6.61
N ALA A 254 -13.03 -1.51 -7.02
CA ALA A 254 -13.23 -2.26 -8.26
C ALA A 254 -13.77 -3.67 -7.95
N TYR A 255 -15.06 -3.89 -8.20
CA TYR A 255 -15.80 -5.13 -7.92
C TYR A 255 -16.44 -5.76 -9.16
#